data_AF-X0U4U1-F1
#
_entry.id   AF-X0U4U1-F1
#
_cell.length_a   1.000
_cell.length_b   1.000
_cell.length_c   1.000
_cell.angle_alpha   90.00
_cell.angle_beta   90.00
_cell.angle_gamma   90.00
#
_symmetry.space_group_name_H-M   'P 1'
#
loop_
_entity.id
_entity.type
_entity.pdbx_description
1 polymer ?
#
loop_
_entity_poly.entity_id
_entity_poly.type
_entity_poly.pdbx_seq_one_letter_code
_entity_poly.pdbx_strand_id
1 'polypeptide(L)' 'LKFYMQSYRNKGIFYEALTNDILEDLSCACKPRWMKVTSRFSPRGGITTEVTAEYKADK' A
#
# COMPACT_ATOMS: atom_id res chain seq x y z
N LEU A 1 -12.57 3.89 -0.68
CA LEU A 1 -11.33 3.69 0.10
C LEU A 1 -11.51 2.94 1.42
N LYS A 2 -12.38 3.40 2.35
CA LYS A 2 -12.59 2.72 3.66
C LYS A 2 -12.84 1.21 3.56
N PHE A 3 -13.84 0.80 2.77
CA PHE A 3 -14.19 -0.62 2.61
C PHE A 3 -13.08 -1.42 1.92
N TYR A 4 -12.35 -0.80 1.00
CA TYR A 4 -11.20 -1.40 0.36
C TYR A 4 -10.09 -1.75 1.37
N MET A 5 -9.73 -0.81 2.25
CA MET A 5 -8.76 -1.08 3.33
C MET A 5 -9.24 -2.17 4.29
N GLN A 6 -10.54 -2.21 4.57
CA GLN A 6 -11.12 -3.23 5.45
C GLN A 6 -11.09 -4.64 4.85
N SER A 7 -11.02 -4.78 3.52
CA SER A 7 -10.92 -6.09 2.85
C SER A 7 -9.63 -6.85 3.21
N TYR A 8 -8.55 -6.14 3.55
CA TYR A 8 -7.28 -6.74 3.97
C TYR A 8 -7.28 -7.28 5.40
N ARG A 9 -8.32 -7.00 6.21
CA ARG A 9 -8.35 -7.36 7.64
C ARG A 9 -8.11 -8.85 7.91
N ASN A 10 -8.65 -9.72 7.05
CA ASN A 10 -8.57 -11.17 7.20
C ASN A 10 -7.64 -11.82 6.15
N LYS A 11 -6.83 -11.01 5.44
CA LYS A 11 -5.89 -11.49 4.42
C LYS A 11 -4.51 -11.64 5.06
N GLY A 12 -3.94 -12.85 5.03
CA GLY A 12 -2.54 -13.06 5.38
C GLY A 12 -1.65 -12.51 4.27
N ILE A 13 -0.97 -11.38 4.52
CA ILE A 13 -0.17 -10.68 3.53
C ILE A 13 1.08 -10.05 4.17
N PHE A 14 2.18 -10.03 3.43
CA PHE A 14 3.40 -9.32 3.83
C PHE A 14 3.21 -7.80 3.71
N TYR A 15 3.93 -7.04 4.52
CA TYR A 15 3.85 -5.59 4.57
C TYR A 15 4.18 -4.91 3.23
N GLU A 16 5.17 -5.45 2.53
CA GLU A 16 5.60 -4.95 1.22
C GLU A 16 4.56 -5.24 0.14
N ALA A 17 4.09 -6.49 0.07
CA ALA A 17 3.04 -6.89 -0.87
C ALA A 17 1.76 -6.09 -0.65
N LEU A 18 1.33 -5.87 0.60
CA LEU A 18 0.17 -5.03 0.91
C LEU A 18 0.31 -3.61 0.35
N THR A 19 1.49 -3.01 0.52
CA THR A 19 1.72 -1.62 0.10
C THR A 19 1.75 -1.50 -1.43
N ASN A 20 2.32 -2.50 -2.11
CA ASN A 20 2.31 -2.60 -3.57
C ASN A 20 0.91 -2.85 -4.13
N ASP A 21 0.15 -3.80 -3.58
CA ASP A 21 -1.26 -4.07 -3.95
C ASP A 21 -2.08 -2.78 -3.87
N ILE A 22 -1.96 -2.03 -2.78
CA ILE A 22 -2.67 -0.76 -2.58
C ILE A 22 -2.29 0.27 -3.63
N LEU A 23 -1.01 0.45 -3.91
CA LEU A 23 -0.56 1.41 -4.92
C LEU A 23 -1.06 1.01 -6.32
N GLU A 24 -0.95 -0.26 -6.68
CA GLU A 24 -1.38 -0.77 -7.98
C GLU A 24 -2.88 -0.57 -8.19
N ASP A 25 -3.71 -1.01 -7.25
CA ASP A 25 -5.17 -0.88 -7.34
C ASP A 25 -5.61 0.59 -7.43
N LEU A 26 -5.01 1.46 -6.59
CA LEU A 26 -5.35 2.88 -6.58
C LEU A 26 -4.83 3.62 -7.82
N SER A 27 -3.62 3.30 -8.30
CA SER A 27 -3.07 3.91 -9.51
C SER A 27 -3.85 3.48 -10.76
N CYS A 28 -4.28 2.21 -10.84
CA CYS A 28 -5.13 1.71 -11.92
C CYS A 28 -6.52 2.38 -11.92
N ALA A 29 -7.16 2.48 -10.75
CA ALA A 29 -8.49 3.06 -10.63
C ALA A 29 -8.51 4.59 -10.85
N CYS A 30 -7.53 5.31 -10.31
CA CYS A 30 -7.50 6.77 -10.34
C CYS A 30 -6.74 7.36 -11.54
N LYS A 31 -5.89 6.57 -12.21
CA LYS A 31 -4.99 7.01 -13.29
C LYS A 31 -4.24 8.32 -12.96
N PRO A 32 -3.57 8.40 -11.80
CA PRO A 32 -2.93 9.63 -11.35
C PRO A 32 -1.69 9.94 -12.20
N ARG A 33 -1.27 11.21 -12.25
CA ARG A 33 0.04 11.57 -12.83
C ARG A 33 1.20 11.07 -11.96
N TRP A 34 1.00 11.08 -10.65
CA TRP A 34 1.93 10.57 -9.64
C TRP A 34 1.15 10.16 -8.39
N MET A 35 1.60 9.11 -7.72
CA MET A 35 1.02 8.63 -6.46
C MET A 35 2.09 7.99 -5.59
N LYS A 36 1.96 8.15 -4.27
CA LYS A 36 2.80 7.48 -3.27
C LYS A 36 1.94 6.91 -2.16
N VAL A 37 2.24 5.68 -1.76
CA VAL A 37 1.61 5.00 -0.63
C VAL A 37 2.69 4.67 0.39
N THR A 38 2.50 5.11 1.63
CA THR A 38 3.39 4.79 2.75
C THR A 38 2.59 4.07 3.83
N SER A 39 3.01 2.85 4.15
CA SER A 39 2.42 2.00 5.17
C SER A 39 3.35 1.93 6.38
N ARG A 40 2.83 2.30 7.55
CA ARG A 40 3.55 2.26 8.84
C ARG A 40 2.99 1.14 9.69
N PHE A 41 3.80 0.13 9.99
CA PHE A 41 3.35 -1.03 10.74
C PHE A 41 3.77 -0.95 12.20
N SER A 42 2.90 -1.43 13.08
CA SER A 42 3.20 -1.60 14.50
C SER A 42 4.39 -2.53 14.69
N PRO A 43 5.24 -2.30 15.69
CA PRO A 43 6.44 -3.10 15.90
C PRO A 43 6.12 -4.56 16.15
N ARG A 44 6.95 -5.46 15.61
CA ARG A 44 6.98 -6.88 15.93
C ARG A 44 8.40 -7.25 16.37
N GLY A 45 8.53 -7.85 17.55
CA GLY A 45 9.84 -8.17 18.12
C GLY A 45 10.73 -6.93 18.36
N GLY A 46 10.12 -5.76 18.62
CA GLY A 46 10.84 -4.49 18.83
C GLY A 46 11.27 -3.77 17.54
N ILE A 47 11.02 -4.35 16.37
CA ILE A 47 11.38 -3.76 15.07
C ILE A 47 10.13 -3.14 14.43
N THR A 48 10.20 -1.86 14.08
CA THR A 48 9.17 -1.18 13.28
C THR A 48 9.50 -1.32 11.80
N THR A 49 8.47 -1.27 10.96
CA THR A 49 8.63 -1.32 9.51
C THR A 49 7.79 -0.23 8.87
N GLU A 50 8.44 0.58 8.04
CA GLU A 50 7.78 1.53 7.15
C GLU A 50 8.09 1.10 5.71
N VAL A 51 7.05 0.92 4.90
CA VAL A 51 7.18 0.60 3.48
C VAL A 51 6.59 1.74 2.67
N THR A 52 7.31 2.18 1.64
CA THR A 52 6.85 3.20 0.70
C THR A 52 6.93 2.68 -0.72
N ALA A 53 5.86 2.86 -1.48
CA ALA A 53 5.78 2.54 -2.90
C ALA A 53 5.32 3.78 -3.69
N GLU A 54 5.87 3.97 -4.90
CA GLU A 54 5.62 5.14 -5.74
C GLU A 54 5.23 4.74 -7.17
N TYR A 55 4.22 5.40 -7.71
CA TYR A 55 3.78 5.30 -9.09
C TYR A 55 3.97 6.65 -9.79
N LYS A 56 4.49 6.59 -11.02
CA LYS A 56 4.62 7.75 -11.91
C LYS A 56 4.15 7.33 -13.29
N ALA A 57 3.23 8.09 -13.88
CA ALA A 57 2.81 7.84 -15.25
C ALA A 57 3.98 8.05 -16.20
N ASP A 58 4.16 7.13 -17.15
CA ASP A 58 5.08 7.32 -18.26
C ASP A 58 4.58 8.50 -19.12
N LYS A 59 5.51 9.30 -19.64
CA LYS A 59 5.22 10.59 -20.26
C LYS A 59 4.68 10.45 -21.69
#